data_AF-W4EXQ2-F1
#
_entry.id   AF-W4EXQ2-F1
#
_cell.length_a   1.000
_cell.length_b   1.000
_cell.length_c   1.000
_cell.angle_alpha   90.00
_cell.angle_beta   90.00
_cell.angle_gamma   90.00
#
_symmetry.space_group_name_H-M   'P 1'
#
loop_
_entity.id
_entity.type
_entity.pdbx_description
1 polymer ?
#
loop_
_entity_poly.entity_id
_entity_poly.type
_entity_poly.pdbx_seq_one_letter_code
_entity_poly.pdbx_strand_id
1 'polypeptide(L)'
;MKNWLELTNAEDEKVWNKIYDELKFEPSTTNLPSFKVPTPFITYDISLYFGKYKGLDAYDDLEEKALLVFQECTSVDEFIYALDWQHECYWINPYLEFQKNEFDEWTVPIFPNGDYYFFIHKDFEWGYLGHPWERTITVFGKELIKGFEKHRPRMFQKILRQG
;
A
#
# COMPACT_ATOMS: atom_id res chain seq x y z
N MET A 1 -3.99 -21.94 5.86
CA MET A 1 -4.08 -21.78 4.39
C MET A 1 -2.99 -20.81 3.97
N LYS A 2 -2.41 -20.94 2.77
CA LYS A 2 -1.42 -19.96 2.29
C LYS A 2 -2.15 -18.66 1.93
N ASN A 3 -1.78 -17.54 2.56
CA ASN A 3 -2.45 -16.25 2.36
C ASN A 3 -1.98 -15.56 1.06
N TRP A 4 -0.65 -15.51 0.87
CA TRP A 4 -0.01 -14.92 -0.30
C TRP A 4 -0.10 -15.88 -1.49
N LEU A 5 -1.10 -15.65 -2.34
CA LEU A 5 -1.34 -16.40 -3.56
C LEU A 5 -0.77 -15.60 -4.74
N GLU A 6 0.31 -16.08 -5.33
CA GLU A 6 0.98 -15.40 -6.44
C GLU A 6 0.01 -15.23 -7.62
N LEU A 7 0.01 -14.03 -8.22
CA LEU A 7 -0.77 -13.74 -9.41
C LEU A 7 -0.24 -14.56 -10.58
N THR A 8 -1.16 -15.04 -11.42
CA THR A 8 -0.77 -15.54 -12.74
C THR A 8 -0.28 -14.37 -13.61
N ASN A 9 0.57 -14.66 -14.61
CA ASN A 9 1.04 -13.62 -15.56
C ASN A 9 -0.10 -12.81 -16.18
N ALA A 10 -1.27 -13.44 -16.44
CA ALA A 10 -2.42 -12.75 -17.01
C ALA A 10 -3.11 -11.81 -16.00
N GLU A 11 -3.13 -12.17 -14.71
CA GLU A 11 -3.65 -11.30 -13.65
C GLU A 11 -2.70 -10.13 -13.39
N ASP A 12 -1.39 -10.40 -13.37
CA ASP A 12 -0.34 -9.40 -13.20
C ASP A 12 -0.37 -8.36 -14.34
N GLU A 13 -0.36 -8.82 -15.59
CA GLU A 13 -0.45 -7.94 -16.75
C GLU A 13 -1.75 -7.10 -16.72
N LYS A 14 -2.87 -7.71 -16.35
CA LYS A 14 -4.16 -7.02 -16.28
C LYS A 14 -4.17 -5.94 -15.21
N VAL A 15 -3.69 -6.21 -14.00
CA VAL A 15 -3.72 -5.24 -12.90
C VAL A 15 -2.76 -4.08 -13.17
N TRP A 16 -1.56 -4.36 -13.69
CA TRP A 16 -0.61 -3.30 -14.03
C TRP A 16 -1.08 -2.44 -15.20
N ASN A 17 -1.65 -3.03 -16.26
CA ASN A 17 -2.28 -2.25 -17.34
C ASN A 17 -3.36 -1.30 -16.79
N LYS A 18 -4.19 -1.78 -15.86
CA LYS A 18 -5.20 -0.94 -15.20
C LYS A 18 -4.57 0.19 -14.37
N ILE A 19 -3.46 -0.07 -13.67
CA ILE A 19 -2.73 0.95 -12.90
C ILE A 19 -2.11 2.01 -13.81
N TYR A 20 -1.47 1.59 -14.91
CA TYR A 20 -0.93 2.51 -15.91
C TYR A 20 -2.03 3.36 -16.54
N ASP A 21 -3.18 2.77 -16.83
CA ASP A 21 -4.29 3.47 -17.51
C ASP A 21 -5.13 4.34 -16.57
N GLU A 22 -5.58 3.82 -15.42
CA GLU A 22 -6.50 4.53 -14.53
C GLU A 22 -5.78 5.44 -13.56
N LEU A 23 -4.65 5.00 -13.01
CA LEU A 23 -3.86 5.78 -12.06
C LEU A 23 -2.76 6.61 -12.74
N LYS A 24 -2.63 6.53 -14.08
CA LYS A 24 -1.60 7.24 -14.84
C LYS A 24 -0.21 7.06 -14.23
N PHE A 25 0.07 5.81 -13.84
CA PHE A 25 1.30 5.49 -13.13
C PHE A 25 2.51 5.61 -14.07
N GLU A 26 3.42 6.52 -13.75
CA GLU A 26 4.66 6.79 -14.47
C GLU A 26 5.81 6.72 -13.45
N PRO A 27 6.37 5.53 -13.17
CA PRO A 27 7.39 5.33 -12.15
C PRO A 27 8.60 6.22 -12.41
N SER A 28 8.97 7.05 -11.45
CA SER A 28 10.07 7.99 -11.57
C SER A 28 10.78 8.24 -10.25
N THR A 29 12.07 8.52 -10.32
CA THR A 29 12.88 8.94 -9.16
C THR A 29 12.95 10.46 -9.03
N THR A 30 12.49 11.20 -10.05
CA THR A 30 12.64 12.66 -10.15
C THR A 30 11.35 13.41 -10.51
N ASN A 31 10.45 12.80 -11.30
CA ASN A 31 9.19 13.41 -11.70
C ASN A 31 8.08 12.94 -10.75
N LEU A 32 7.65 13.82 -9.84
CA LEU A 32 6.75 13.46 -8.72
C LEU A 32 5.44 14.29 -8.78
N PRO A 33 4.27 13.71 -8.43
CA PRO A 33 4.06 12.31 -8.09
C PRO A 33 4.03 11.41 -9.32
N SER A 34 4.42 10.15 -9.15
CA SER A 34 4.37 9.12 -10.20
C SER A 34 2.98 8.57 -10.51
N PHE A 35 1.90 9.03 -9.88
CA PHE A 35 0.54 8.56 -10.15
C PHE A 35 -0.52 9.61 -9.79
N LYS A 36 -1.73 9.41 -10.29
CA LYS A 36 -2.94 10.19 -10.02
C LYS A 36 -4.04 9.27 -9.50
N VAL A 37 -4.46 9.49 -8.27
CA VAL A 37 -5.50 8.68 -7.62
C VAL A 37 -6.86 9.39 -7.65
N PRO A 38 -7.99 8.65 -7.61
CA PRO A 38 -9.31 9.26 -7.54
C PRO A 38 -9.57 9.97 -6.19
N THR A 39 -10.40 11.00 -6.21
CA THR A 39 -10.94 11.65 -5.01
C THR A 39 -12.00 10.76 -4.34
N PRO A 40 -12.03 10.64 -2.99
CA PRO A 40 -11.13 11.30 -2.04
C PRO A 40 -9.79 10.58 -1.89
N PHE A 41 -8.72 11.36 -1.64
CA PHE A 41 -7.40 10.84 -1.30
C PHE A 41 -6.64 11.72 -0.29
N ILE A 42 -5.70 11.09 0.42
CA ILE A 42 -4.72 11.76 1.28
C ILE A 42 -3.34 11.18 0.98
N THR A 43 -2.36 12.04 0.72
CA THR A 43 -0.95 11.68 0.66
C THR A 43 -0.25 12.13 1.94
N TYR A 44 0.34 11.20 2.66
CA TYR A 44 1.16 11.45 3.85
C TYR A 44 2.64 11.51 3.49
N ASP A 45 3.35 12.50 4.03
CA ASP A 45 4.81 12.59 4.01
C ASP A 45 5.39 11.74 5.14
N ILE A 46 6.16 10.72 4.76
CA ILE A 46 6.82 9.78 5.68
C ILE A 46 8.35 9.90 5.62
N SER A 47 8.87 11.00 5.07
CA SER A 47 10.31 11.21 4.87
C SER A 47 11.15 11.12 6.13
N LEU A 48 10.58 11.42 7.30
CA LEU A 48 11.23 11.31 8.62
C LEU A 48 11.58 9.87 9.01
N TYR A 49 10.90 8.88 8.42
CA TYR A 49 11.09 7.46 8.72
C TYR A 49 12.11 6.79 7.79
N PHE A 50 12.71 7.54 6.86
CA PHE A 50 13.81 7.07 6.01
C PHE A 50 15.17 7.35 6.67
N GLY A 51 16.08 6.37 6.65
CA GLY A 51 17.46 6.52 7.10
C GLY A 51 17.81 5.71 8.37
N LYS A 52 18.91 6.09 9.04
CA LYS A 52 19.55 5.28 10.11
C LYS A 52 18.74 5.13 11.40
N TYR A 53 17.73 5.95 11.63
CA TYR A 53 16.85 5.87 12.79
C TYR A 53 15.48 5.34 12.35
N LYS A 54 15.45 4.08 11.91
CA LYS A 54 14.21 3.33 11.78
C LYS A 54 13.62 3.19 13.19
N GLY A 55 12.59 3.96 13.51
CA GLY A 55 11.78 3.68 14.69
C GLY A 55 11.08 2.35 14.44
N LEU A 56 11.68 1.23 14.88
CA LEU A 56 11.14 -0.12 14.65
C LEU A 56 9.66 -0.20 15.07
N ASP A 57 9.33 0.49 16.16
CA ASP A 57 7.96 0.62 16.67
C ASP A 57 6.99 1.31 15.69
N ALA A 58 7.47 2.22 14.83
CA ALA A 58 6.65 2.88 13.83
C ALA A 58 6.34 1.98 12.62
N TYR A 59 7.23 1.03 12.29
CA TYR A 59 7.00 0.06 11.22
C TYR A 59 5.95 -0.98 11.63
N ASP A 60 6.13 -1.56 12.82
CA ASP A 60 5.15 -2.50 13.38
C ASP A 60 3.77 -1.83 13.55
N ASP A 61 3.73 -0.58 14.02
CA ASP A 61 2.50 0.20 14.12
C ASP A 61 1.85 0.42 12.75
N LEU A 62 2.63 0.72 11.69
CA LEU A 62 2.10 0.87 10.33
C LEU A 62 1.49 -0.44 9.81
N GLU A 63 2.21 -1.56 9.97
CA GLU A 63 1.71 -2.89 9.56
C GLU A 63 0.43 -3.27 10.32
N GLU A 64 0.44 -3.14 11.65
CA GLU A 64 -0.72 -3.46 12.50
C GLU A 64 -1.94 -2.61 12.10
N LYS A 65 -1.77 -1.29 12.00
CA LYS A 65 -2.90 -0.40 11.69
C LYS A 65 -3.39 -0.57 10.26
N ALA A 66 -2.51 -0.81 9.31
CA ALA A 66 -2.93 -1.08 7.95
C ALA A 66 -3.70 -2.40 7.83
N LEU A 67 -3.24 -3.47 8.49
CA LEU A 67 -3.95 -4.74 8.50
C LEU A 67 -5.36 -4.60 9.09
N LEU A 68 -5.49 -3.89 10.22
CA LEU A 68 -6.79 -3.56 10.82
C LEU A 68 -7.70 -2.78 9.86
N VAL A 69 -7.14 -1.78 9.17
CA VAL A 69 -7.89 -0.98 8.20
C VAL A 69 -8.31 -1.79 6.98
N PHE A 70 -7.44 -2.66 6.46
CA PHE A 70 -7.76 -3.55 5.35
C PHE A 70 -8.89 -4.51 5.72
N GLN A 71 -8.84 -5.11 6.91
CA GLN A 71 -9.93 -5.93 7.44
C GLN A 71 -11.23 -5.15 7.57
N GLU A 72 -11.20 -3.89 8.03
CA GLU A 72 -12.41 -3.05 8.11
C GLU A 72 -12.98 -2.68 6.73
N CYS A 73 -12.17 -2.74 5.67
CA CYS A 73 -12.54 -2.39 4.29
C CYS A 73 -12.86 -3.60 3.41
N THR A 74 -12.75 -4.83 3.91
CA THR A 74 -12.99 -6.07 3.15
C THR A 74 -13.91 -7.03 3.89
N SER A 75 -14.55 -7.92 3.14
CA SER A 75 -15.23 -9.08 3.73
C SER A 75 -14.23 -10.15 4.20
N VAL A 76 -14.66 -11.06 5.09
CA VAL A 76 -13.80 -12.14 5.64
C VAL A 76 -13.18 -13.04 4.57
N ASP A 77 -13.89 -13.30 3.48
CA ASP A 77 -13.42 -14.18 2.39
C ASP A 77 -12.86 -13.40 1.19
N GLU A 78 -12.70 -12.08 1.33
CA GLU A 78 -12.32 -11.20 0.24
C GLU A 78 -10.80 -11.04 0.13
N PHE A 79 -10.33 -11.05 -1.12
CA PHE A 79 -8.92 -10.85 -1.45
C PHE A 79 -8.71 -9.47 -2.07
N ILE A 80 -7.55 -8.88 -1.77
CA ILE A 80 -7.04 -7.63 -2.33
C ILE A 80 -5.70 -7.89 -3.01
N TYR A 81 -5.30 -6.97 -3.87
CA TYR A 81 -3.98 -7.00 -4.49
C TYR A 81 -2.92 -6.51 -3.52
N ALA A 82 -1.79 -7.22 -3.45
CA ALA A 82 -0.52 -6.75 -2.92
C ALA A 82 0.51 -6.80 -4.06
N LEU A 83 0.98 -5.64 -4.48
CA LEU A 83 1.76 -5.47 -5.71
C LEU A 83 3.14 -4.91 -5.40
N ASP A 84 4.13 -5.47 -6.06
CA ASP A 84 5.52 -5.04 -6.02
C ASP A 84 5.98 -4.78 -7.46
N TRP A 85 6.37 -3.55 -7.76
CA TRP A 85 6.64 -3.14 -9.13
C TRP A 85 7.85 -3.88 -9.70
N GLN A 86 7.68 -4.54 -10.85
CA GLN A 86 8.67 -5.44 -11.49
C GLN A 86 8.96 -6.74 -10.75
N HIS A 87 8.19 -7.07 -9.72
CA HIS A 87 8.36 -8.25 -8.88
C HIS A 87 7.06 -9.08 -8.80
N GLU A 88 7.15 -10.26 -8.18
CA GLU A 88 6.00 -11.13 -7.96
C GLU A 88 4.91 -10.41 -7.16
N CYS A 89 3.69 -10.43 -7.70
CA CYS A 89 2.52 -9.83 -7.10
C CYS A 89 1.59 -10.91 -6.54
N TYR A 90 0.71 -10.53 -5.60
CA TYR A 90 -0.10 -11.50 -4.85
C TYR A 90 -1.55 -11.05 -4.69
N TRP A 91 -2.44 -12.03 -4.69
CA TRP A 91 -3.69 -11.96 -3.95
C TRP A 91 -3.42 -12.25 -2.47
N ILE A 92 -4.00 -11.42 -1.59
CA ILE A 92 -3.98 -11.61 -0.14
C ILE A 92 -5.36 -11.44 0.47
N ASN A 93 -5.67 -12.19 1.51
CA ASN A 93 -6.85 -12.00 2.35
C ASN A 93 -6.41 -11.36 3.69
N PRO A 94 -6.87 -10.14 4.02
CA PRO A 94 -6.53 -9.44 5.27
C PRO A 94 -6.85 -10.19 6.56
N TYR A 95 -7.75 -11.18 6.53
CA TYR A 95 -8.14 -11.99 7.71
C TYR A 95 -7.29 -13.24 7.93
N LEU A 96 -6.42 -13.58 6.97
CA LEU A 96 -5.47 -14.68 7.12
C LEU A 96 -4.12 -14.16 7.64
N GLU A 97 -3.27 -15.07 8.12
CA GLU A 97 -1.97 -14.72 8.69
C GLU A 97 -1.03 -14.09 7.65
N PHE A 98 -0.40 -12.97 8.03
CA PHE A 98 0.66 -12.30 7.26
C PHE A 98 2.00 -12.79 7.79
N GLN A 99 2.57 -13.78 7.10
CA GLN A 99 3.90 -14.29 7.46
C GLN A 99 4.96 -13.22 7.20
N LYS A 100 5.82 -13.00 8.18
CA LYS A 100 7.01 -12.16 8.05
C LYS A 100 8.21 -12.99 7.60
N ASN A 101 9.07 -12.40 6.78
CA ASN A 101 10.32 -13.00 6.33
C ASN A 101 11.44 -12.86 7.39
N GLU A 102 12.68 -13.23 7.05
CA GLU A 102 13.84 -13.14 7.96
C GLU A 102 14.24 -11.71 8.35
N PHE A 103 13.69 -10.70 7.67
CA PHE A 103 13.89 -9.28 7.95
C PHE A 103 12.73 -8.66 8.74
N ASP A 104 11.79 -9.48 9.22
CA ASP A 104 10.57 -9.05 9.93
C ASP A 104 9.63 -8.18 9.08
N GLU A 105 9.65 -8.38 7.76
CA GLU A 105 8.79 -7.68 6.79
C GLU A 105 7.81 -8.67 6.14
N TRP A 106 6.63 -8.20 5.74
CA TRP A 106 5.70 -8.96 4.89
C TRP A 106 6.33 -9.33 3.54
N THR A 107 5.74 -10.31 2.84
CA THR A 107 6.18 -10.71 1.49
C THR A 107 6.24 -9.53 0.53
N VAL A 108 5.20 -8.69 0.50
CA VAL A 108 5.24 -7.35 -0.09
C VAL A 108 5.30 -6.34 1.06
N PRO A 109 6.36 -5.54 1.20
CA PRO A 109 6.48 -4.57 2.27
C PRO A 109 5.40 -3.48 2.20
N ILE A 110 4.88 -3.05 3.35
CA ILE A 110 3.93 -1.94 3.39
C ILE A 110 4.58 -0.56 3.35
N PHE A 111 5.83 -0.49 3.80
CA PHE A 111 6.63 0.73 3.75
C PHE A 111 7.43 0.76 2.44
N PRO A 112 7.38 1.84 1.65
CA PRO A 112 8.08 1.93 0.37
C PRO A 112 9.59 2.13 0.56
N ASN A 113 10.31 1.07 0.92
CA ASN A 113 11.75 1.04 1.24
C ASN A 113 12.66 0.77 0.03
N GLY A 114 12.26 1.11 -1.20
CA GLY A 114 13.11 0.93 -2.37
C GLY A 114 12.34 0.76 -3.66
N ASP A 115 11.11 0.27 -3.56
CA ASP A 115 10.20 0.09 -4.69
C ASP A 115 8.78 0.64 -4.42
N TYR A 116 7.94 0.60 -5.45
CA TYR A 116 6.51 0.91 -5.37
C TYR A 116 5.73 -0.31 -4.88
N TYR A 117 5.24 -0.23 -3.64
CA TYR A 117 4.37 -1.25 -3.06
C TYR A 117 2.95 -0.74 -2.96
N PHE A 118 2.02 -1.45 -3.60
CA PHE A 118 0.61 -1.07 -3.66
C PHE A 118 -0.28 -2.14 -3.05
N PHE A 119 -1.26 -1.72 -2.25
CA PHE A 119 -2.33 -2.55 -1.73
C PHE A 119 -3.66 -1.99 -2.22
N ILE A 120 -4.35 -2.70 -3.12
CA ILE A 120 -5.48 -2.15 -3.87
C ILE A 120 -6.67 -3.13 -3.82
N HIS A 121 -7.87 -2.60 -3.58
CA HIS A 121 -9.10 -3.37 -3.70
C HIS A 121 -9.22 -3.94 -5.13
N LYS A 122 -9.70 -5.18 -5.29
CA LYS A 122 -9.81 -5.84 -6.61
C LYS A 122 -10.54 -4.99 -7.67
N ASP A 123 -11.54 -4.20 -7.24
CA ASP A 123 -12.34 -3.33 -8.10
C ASP A 123 -11.85 -1.87 -8.13
N PHE A 124 -10.74 -1.56 -7.46
CA PHE A 124 -10.11 -0.22 -7.36
C PHE A 124 -10.98 0.82 -6.64
N GLU A 125 -11.84 0.38 -5.72
CA GLU A 125 -12.67 1.27 -4.90
C GLU A 125 -11.85 2.06 -3.88
N TRP A 126 -10.73 1.48 -3.45
CA TRP A 126 -9.75 2.10 -2.57
C TRP A 126 -8.36 1.53 -2.84
N GLY A 127 -7.33 2.25 -2.40
CA GLY A 127 -5.95 1.80 -2.53
C GLY A 127 -4.99 2.54 -1.61
N TYR A 128 -3.93 1.83 -1.23
CA TYR A 128 -2.78 2.30 -0.49
C TYR A 128 -1.56 2.21 -1.41
N LEU A 129 -0.92 3.33 -1.71
CA LEU A 129 0.15 3.44 -2.69
C LEU A 129 1.41 4.04 -2.06
N GLY A 130 2.44 3.22 -1.89
CA GLY A 130 3.76 3.66 -1.42
C GLY A 130 4.62 4.23 -2.55
N HIS A 131 5.30 5.35 -2.30
CA HIS A 131 6.23 5.97 -3.24
C HIS A 131 7.60 6.18 -2.59
N PRO A 132 8.64 5.40 -2.96
CA PRO A 132 9.89 5.37 -2.21
C PRO A 132 10.74 6.64 -2.42
N TRP A 133 10.72 7.22 -3.63
CA TRP A 133 11.49 8.42 -3.95
C TRP A 133 10.82 9.72 -3.46
N GLU A 134 9.50 9.85 -3.57
CA GLU A 134 8.79 10.98 -2.96
C GLU A 134 8.71 10.84 -1.42
N ARG A 135 8.92 9.62 -0.91
CA ARG A 135 8.80 9.27 0.50
C ARG A 135 7.41 9.57 1.04
N THR A 136 6.43 9.08 0.29
CA THR A 136 5.01 9.28 0.59
C THR A 136 4.26 7.98 0.59
N ILE A 137 3.15 7.98 1.30
CA ILE A 137 2.10 6.98 1.17
C ILE A 137 0.82 7.72 0.81
N THR A 138 0.17 7.31 -0.28
CA THR A 138 -1.12 7.85 -0.71
C THR A 138 -2.20 6.82 -0.46
N VAL A 139 -3.25 7.22 0.26
CA VAL A 139 -4.47 6.43 0.45
C VAL A 139 -5.62 7.10 -0.30
N PHE A 140 -6.38 6.33 -1.06
CA PHE A 140 -7.60 6.80 -1.72
C PHE A 140 -8.77 5.89 -1.42
N GLY A 141 -9.98 6.43 -1.61
CA GLY A 141 -11.23 5.73 -1.30
C GLY A 141 -11.71 6.05 0.11
N LYS A 142 -12.99 6.41 0.22
CA LYS A 142 -13.58 7.01 1.42
C LYS A 142 -13.47 6.12 2.66
N GLU A 143 -13.72 4.82 2.51
CA GLU A 143 -13.73 3.91 3.66
C GLU A 143 -12.31 3.62 4.17
N LEU A 144 -11.33 3.48 3.27
CA LEU A 144 -9.93 3.32 3.64
C LEU A 144 -9.40 4.56 4.40
N ILE A 145 -9.71 5.75 3.91
CA ILE A 145 -9.33 7.01 4.55
C ILE A 145 -9.90 7.09 5.97
N LYS A 146 -11.20 6.81 6.17
CA LYS A 146 -11.82 6.80 7.49
C LYS A 146 -11.14 5.80 8.44
N GLY A 147 -10.78 4.62 7.93
CA GLY A 147 -10.05 3.62 8.71
C GLY A 147 -8.72 4.18 9.23
N PHE A 148 -7.94 4.82 8.37
CA PHE A 148 -6.67 5.44 8.78
C PHE A 148 -6.85 6.68 9.67
N GLU A 149 -7.92 7.46 9.51
CA GLU A 149 -8.25 8.57 10.43
C GLU A 149 -8.66 8.10 11.82
N LYS A 150 -9.27 6.91 11.91
CA LYS A 150 -9.66 6.25 13.16
C LYS A 150 -8.46 5.64 13.88
N HIS A 151 -7.63 4.87 13.17
CA HIS A 151 -6.53 4.09 13.76
C HIS A 151 -5.21 4.86 13.87
N ARG A 152 -5.03 5.91 13.05
CA ARG A 152 -3.93 6.89 13.10
C ARG A 152 -2.54 6.28 13.28
N PRO A 153 -2.00 5.62 12.25
CA PRO A 153 -0.61 5.17 12.28
C PRO A 153 0.34 6.32 12.65
N ARG A 154 1.40 6.02 13.40
CA ARG A 154 2.43 6.99 13.81
C ARG A 154 3.07 7.69 12.61
N MET A 155 3.13 7.03 11.46
CA MET A 155 3.68 7.63 10.24
C MET A 155 2.73 8.65 9.58
N PHE A 156 1.42 8.62 9.86
CA PHE A 156 0.40 9.42 9.17
C PHE A 156 0.10 10.75 9.89
N GLN A 157 1.16 11.51 10.20
CA GLN A 157 1.06 12.75 10.97
C GLN A 157 1.12 14.01 10.09
N LYS A 158 1.77 13.91 8.92
CA LYS A 158 2.00 15.05 8.03
C LYS A 158 1.33 14.79 6.69
N ILE A 159 0.24 15.52 6.43
CA ILE A 159 -0.41 15.51 5.11
C ILE A 159 0.41 16.37 4.16
N LEU A 160 0.85 15.78 3.05
CA LEU A 160 1.52 16.48 1.96
C LEU A 160 0.50 17.12 1.02
N ARG A 161 -0.57 16.38 0.69
CA ARG A 161 -1.67 16.82 -0.17
C ARG A 161 -2.89 15.92 0.02
N GLN A 162 -4.05 16.42 -0.38
CA GLN A 162 -5.34 15.73 -0.32
C GLN A 162 -6.24 16.28 -1.42
N GLY A 163 -7.26 15.52 -1.80
CA GLY A 163 -8.22 15.91 -2.82
C GLY A 163 -9.52 15.15 -2.75
#